data_AF-A0A351LA06-F1
#
_entry.id   AF-A0A351LA06-F1
#
_cell.length_a   1.000
_cell.length_b   1.000
_cell.length_c   1.000
_cell.angle_alpha   90.00
_cell.angle_beta   90.00
_cell.angle_gamma   90.00
#
_symmetry.space_group_name_H-M   'P 1'
#
loop_
_entity.id
_entity.type
_entity.pdbx_description
1 polymer ?
#
loop_
_entity_poly.entity_id
_entity_poly.type
_entity_poly.pdbx_seq_one_letter_code
_entity_poly.pdbx_strand_id
1 'polypeptide(L)'
;MRTFIAFLSAVVLGWGLISTPALARNEIPTTVNFKSTPAGSIQPYLDRVMQRVTEFRLANGIKFIVLEQHRAPVVSFLTYADVGGADEPDGKTGVAHFLEHLAFKGTTRIGSKNYEAEKPLLDRLDRLDAQIRAAKATGKQAEVAQLQAEFQKVEAEAASYVKQNELGQIVEQAGGVGLNANTSTDATRYFYSFPANKLELWMSLESERFLFPVFREFYKEKQVILEERRLRTDNSPIGQMMEAFSDVAFKVHPYRRPV
;
A
#
# COMPACT_ATOMS: atom_id res chain seq x y z
N MET A 1 41.03 8.36 71.54
CA MET A 1 41.69 7.07 71.83
C MET A 1 41.15 6.03 70.85
N ARG A 2 42.03 5.47 69.98
CA ARG A 2 41.91 4.22 69.17
C ARG A 2 40.76 4.13 68.13
N THR A 3 40.99 4.42 66.84
CA THR A 3 41.46 3.53 65.73
C THR A 3 40.74 2.19 65.61
N PHE A 4 40.09 1.93 64.46
CA PHE A 4 40.45 0.82 63.57
C PHE A 4 39.86 0.98 62.15
N ILE A 5 40.70 0.63 61.19
CA ILE A 5 40.58 0.70 59.73
C ILE A 5 39.88 -0.57 59.21
N ALA A 6 39.09 -0.47 58.14
CA ALA A 6 38.91 -1.58 57.20
C ALA A 6 38.70 -1.04 55.77
N PHE A 7 39.72 -1.23 54.94
CA PHE A 7 39.68 -1.11 53.49
C PHE A 7 39.11 -2.40 52.92
N LEU A 8 38.20 -2.32 51.94
CA LEU A 8 37.97 -3.42 51.00
C LEU A 8 37.73 -2.86 49.61
N SER A 9 38.71 -3.07 48.75
CA SER A 9 38.63 -2.85 47.30
C SER A 9 37.87 -4.02 46.67
N ALA A 10 36.91 -3.73 45.78
CA ALA A 10 36.40 -4.71 44.82
C ALA A 10 36.16 -4.02 43.48
N VAL A 11 37.07 -4.31 42.54
CA VAL A 11 36.90 -4.07 41.10
C VAL A 11 36.06 -5.22 40.55
N VAL A 12 34.94 -4.93 39.88
CA VAL A 12 34.27 -5.87 38.98
C VAL A 12 33.84 -5.12 37.71
N LEU A 13 34.69 -5.28 36.68
CA LEU A 13 34.38 -5.64 35.30
C LEU A 13 33.03 -5.20 34.73
N GLY A 14 33.09 -4.31 33.73
CA GLY A 14 31.99 -4.11 32.80
C GLY A 14 31.77 -5.34 31.94
N TRP A 15 30.50 -5.66 31.69
CA TRP A 15 29.90 -6.37 30.55
C TRP A 15 28.55 -5.66 30.35
N GLY A 16 28.24 -5.10 29.20
CA GLY A 16 27.78 -5.82 28.02
C GLY A 16 26.44 -5.21 27.62
N LEU A 17 26.42 -4.44 26.52
CA LEU A 17 25.21 -3.96 25.87
C LEU A 17 24.43 -5.19 25.38
N ILE A 18 23.45 -5.64 26.17
CA ILE A 18 22.42 -6.55 25.71
C ILE A 18 21.13 -5.73 25.68
N SER A 19 20.73 -5.31 24.49
CA SER A 19 19.38 -4.79 24.25
C SER A 19 18.38 -5.88 24.64
N THR A 20 17.64 -5.67 25.72
CA THR A 20 16.52 -6.54 26.09
C THR A 20 15.47 -6.49 24.97
N PRO A 21 14.88 -7.62 24.54
CA PRO A 21 13.74 -7.57 23.65
C PRO A 21 12.61 -6.81 24.37
N ALA A 22 12.02 -5.82 23.69
CA ALA A 22 10.89 -5.07 24.21
C ALA A 22 9.67 -5.98 24.20
N LEU A 23 9.23 -6.41 25.39
CA LEU A 23 7.98 -7.15 25.55
C LEU A 23 6.80 -6.19 25.35
N ALA A 24 5.89 -6.56 24.45
CA ALA A 24 4.61 -5.87 24.30
C ALA A 24 3.81 -5.95 25.60
N ARG A 25 3.31 -4.81 26.09
CA ARG A 25 2.34 -4.76 27.19
C ARG A 25 0.93 -4.81 26.62
N ASN A 26 0.23 -5.91 26.88
CA ASN A 26 -1.21 -6.01 26.64
C ASN A 26 -1.94 -5.38 27.82
N GLU A 27 -2.66 -4.27 27.59
CA GLU A 27 -3.68 -3.81 28.53
C GLU A 27 -5.00 -4.53 28.21
N ILE A 28 -5.44 -5.44 29.07
CA ILE A 28 -6.77 -6.07 28.99
C ILE A 28 -7.67 -5.38 30.04
N PRO A 29 -8.81 -4.77 29.67
CA PRO A 29 -9.74 -4.20 30.63
C PRO A 29 -10.36 -5.30 31.51
N THR A 30 -10.23 -5.16 32.83
CA THR A 30 -10.77 -6.12 33.80
C THR A 30 -12.17 -5.70 34.26
N THR A 31 -13.11 -6.64 34.16
CA THR A 31 -14.48 -6.67 34.73
C THR A 31 -15.60 -5.94 33.95
N VAL A 32 -16.47 -6.71 33.30
CA VAL A 32 -17.81 -6.28 32.87
C VAL A 32 -18.84 -7.25 33.46
N ASN A 33 -19.82 -6.70 34.18
CA ASN A 33 -20.85 -7.43 34.92
C ASN A 33 -22.07 -7.67 34.01
N PHE A 34 -22.36 -8.92 33.64
CA PHE A 34 -23.39 -9.28 32.66
C PHE A 34 -24.79 -9.35 33.29
N LYS A 35 -25.59 -8.28 33.19
CA LYS A 35 -27.06 -8.35 33.38
C LYS A 35 -27.74 -8.83 32.09
N SER A 36 -28.78 -9.66 32.26
CA SER A 36 -29.56 -10.37 31.24
C SER A 36 -29.95 -9.53 30.02
N THR A 37 -29.52 -9.94 28.82
CA THR A 37 -29.80 -9.30 27.53
C THR A 37 -31.21 -9.62 27.00
N PRO A 38 -31.92 -8.66 26.36
CA PRO A 38 -33.18 -8.93 25.64
C PRO A 38 -32.97 -9.88 24.46
N ALA A 39 -33.94 -10.78 24.22
CA ALA A 39 -33.96 -11.63 23.03
C ALA A 39 -33.96 -10.75 21.76
N GLY A 40 -32.92 -10.87 20.93
CA GLY A 40 -32.78 -10.13 19.66
C GLY A 40 -31.65 -9.10 19.61
N SER A 41 -30.96 -8.82 20.71
CA SER A 41 -29.79 -7.92 20.67
C SER A 41 -28.53 -8.65 20.20
N ILE A 42 -27.84 -8.09 19.20
CA ILE A 42 -26.51 -8.54 18.77
C ILE A 42 -25.39 -8.03 19.69
N GLN A 43 -25.70 -7.17 20.68
CA GLN A 43 -24.70 -6.55 21.55
C GLN A 43 -23.78 -7.57 22.24
N PRO A 44 -24.28 -8.69 22.81
CA PRO A 44 -23.39 -9.68 23.43
C PRO A 44 -22.41 -10.32 22.43
N TYR A 45 -22.78 -10.38 21.15
CA TYR A 45 -21.86 -10.83 20.11
C TYR A 45 -20.79 -9.78 19.83
N LEU A 46 -21.17 -8.50 19.69
CA LEU A 46 -20.23 -7.39 19.49
C LEU A 46 -19.23 -7.29 20.65
N ASP A 47 -19.71 -7.36 21.90
CA ASP A 47 -18.86 -7.29 23.09
C ASP A 47 -17.81 -8.41 23.09
N ARG A 48 -18.21 -9.64 22.73
CA ARG A 48 -17.28 -10.79 22.60
C ARG A 48 -16.27 -10.61 21.49
N VAL A 49 -16.64 -9.96 20.39
CA VAL A 49 -15.71 -9.66 19.29
C VAL A 49 -14.73 -8.58 19.75
N MET A 50 -15.22 -7.48 20.33
CA MET A 50 -14.40 -6.38 20.83
C MET A 50 -13.37 -6.84 21.87
N GLN A 51 -13.76 -7.74 22.79
CA GLN A 51 -12.84 -8.33 23.78
C GLN A 51 -11.70 -9.15 23.16
N ARG A 52 -11.82 -9.58 21.91
CA ARG A 52 -10.80 -10.35 21.17
C ARG A 52 -10.00 -9.50 20.19
N VAL A 53 -10.41 -8.25 19.97
CA VAL A 53 -9.65 -7.31 19.15
C VAL A 53 -8.48 -6.78 19.97
N THR A 54 -7.27 -6.95 19.45
CA THR A 54 -6.06 -6.34 20.00
C THR A 54 -5.66 -5.20 19.08
N GLU A 55 -5.43 -4.02 19.65
CA GLU A 55 -4.92 -2.86 18.94
C GLU A 55 -3.55 -2.48 19.48
N PHE A 56 -2.61 -2.21 18.58
CA PHE A 56 -1.30 -1.67 18.96
C PHE A 56 -0.73 -0.81 17.83
N ARG A 57 0.25 0.03 18.17
CA ARG A 57 0.92 0.92 17.22
C ARG A 57 2.41 0.63 17.25
N LEU A 58 3.01 0.50 16.07
CA LEU A 58 4.46 0.37 15.92
C LEU A 58 5.14 1.72 16.15
N ALA A 59 6.46 1.70 16.39
CA ALA A 59 7.25 2.92 16.61
C ALA A 59 7.22 3.89 15.41
N ASN A 60 7.05 3.37 14.19
CA ASN A 60 6.89 4.18 12.97
C ASN A 60 5.47 4.73 12.77
N GLY A 61 4.55 4.45 13.69
CA GLY A 61 3.18 4.96 13.66
C GLY A 61 2.16 4.08 12.94
N ILE A 62 2.53 2.93 12.37
CA ILE A 62 1.54 2.01 11.79
C ILE A 62 0.65 1.44 12.90
N LYS A 63 -0.67 1.54 12.75
CA LYS A 63 -1.66 0.95 13.66
C LYS A 63 -2.06 -0.43 13.16
N PHE A 64 -1.98 -1.43 14.04
CA PHE A 64 -2.52 -2.76 13.82
C PHE A 64 -3.82 -2.93 14.61
N ILE A 65 -4.82 -3.50 13.95
CA ILE A 65 -6.07 -3.96 14.55
C ILE A 65 -6.18 -5.44 14.21
N VAL A 66 -6.05 -6.30 15.22
CA VAL A 66 -5.92 -7.75 15.04
C VAL A 66 -7.07 -8.45 15.74
N LEU A 67 -7.78 -9.29 14.99
CA LEU A 67 -8.81 -10.19 15.53
C LEU A 67 -8.34 -11.64 15.38
N GLU A 68 -7.78 -12.20 16.43
CA GLU A 68 -7.27 -13.57 16.41
C GLU A 68 -8.41 -14.60 16.45
N GLN A 69 -8.46 -15.49 15.46
CA GLN A 69 -9.42 -16.59 15.40
C GLN A 69 -8.78 -17.89 14.89
N HIS A 70 -8.80 -18.95 15.69
CA HIS A 70 -8.24 -20.26 15.31
C HIS A 70 -9.25 -21.23 14.68
N ARG A 71 -10.41 -20.74 14.21
CA ARG A 71 -11.44 -21.60 13.59
C ARG A 71 -11.09 -22.05 12.18
N ALA A 72 -10.29 -21.26 11.47
CA ALA A 72 -9.78 -21.57 10.14
C ALA A 72 -8.27 -21.30 10.12
N PRO A 73 -7.47 -22.14 9.44
CA PRO A 73 -6.02 -21.94 9.32
C PRO A 73 -5.69 -20.90 8.23
N VAL A 74 -6.33 -19.73 8.31
CA VAL A 74 -6.24 -18.63 7.35
C VAL A 74 -5.94 -17.35 8.09
N VAL A 75 -5.17 -16.47 7.46
CA VAL A 75 -4.99 -15.09 7.86
C VAL A 75 -5.43 -14.19 6.72
N SER A 76 -6.28 -13.21 7.04
CA SER A 76 -6.78 -12.22 6.09
C SER A 76 -6.25 -10.85 6.47
N PHE A 77 -5.77 -10.11 5.48
CA PHE A 77 -5.16 -8.81 5.70
C PHE A 77 -5.82 -7.74 4.84
N LEU A 78 -5.85 -6.54 5.40
CA LEU A 78 -6.24 -5.32 4.72
C LEU A 78 -5.27 -4.23 5.16
N THR A 79 -4.46 -3.75 4.23
CA THR A 79 -3.68 -2.54 4.41
C THR A 79 -4.56 -1.35 4.02
N TYR A 80 -4.82 -0.46 4.98
CA TYR A 80 -5.63 0.74 4.79
C TYR A 80 -4.72 1.96 4.78
N ALA A 81 -4.55 2.57 3.61
CA ALA A 81 -3.95 3.89 3.50
C ALA A 81 -5.07 4.94 3.63
N ASP A 82 -4.96 5.79 4.65
CA ASP A 82 -5.86 6.92 4.91
C ASP A 82 -5.55 8.09 3.96
N VAL A 83 -5.60 7.78 2.66
CA VAL A 83 -5.39 8.72 1.56
C VAL A 83 -6.18 8.23 0.34
N GLY A 84 -6.90 9.12 -0.32
CA GLY A 84 -7.72 8.80 -1.48
C GLY A 84 -7.84 9.96 -2.47
N GLY A 85 -8.87 9.93 -3.31
CA GLY A 85 -9.11 10.97 -4.32
C GLY A 85 -9.30 12.39 -3.74
N ALA A 86 -9.78 12.51 -2.50
CA ALA A 86 -9.95 13.81 -1.85
C ALA A 86 -8.63 14.49 -1.48
N ASP A 87 -7.56 13.71 -1.32
CA ASP A 87 -6.23 14.20 -0.92
C ASP A 87 -5.35 14.58 -2.12
N GLU A 88 -5.88 14.42 -3.34
CA GLU A 88 -5.13 14.67 -4.56
C GLU A 88 -4.92 16.17 -4.84
N PRO A 89 -3.71 16.59 -5.26
CA PRO A 89 -3.48 17.96 -5.70
C PRO A 89 -4.36 18.33 -6.90
N ASP A 90 -4.74 19.60 -6.95
CA ASP A 90 -5.48 20.17 -8.08
C ASP A 90 -4.75 19.93 -9.41
N GLY A 91 -5.49 19.48 -10.41
CA GLY A 91 -4.93 19.13 -11.72
C GLY A 91 -4.18 17.80 -11.77
N LYS A 92 -4.15 17.03 -10.67
CA LYS A 92 -3.56 15.68 -10.60
C LYS A 92 -4.60 14.62 -10.20
N THR A 93 -5.81 14.76 -10.74
CA THR A 93 -6.90 13.82 -10.47
C THR A 93 -6.58 12.40 -10.95
N GLY A 94 -6.86 11.41 -10.12
CA GLY A 94 -6.65 9.98 -10.38
C GLY A 94 -5.26 9.45 -10.02
N VAL A 95 -4.42 10.24 -9.35
CA VAL A 95 -3.07 9.79 -8.92
C VAL A 95 -3.14 8.71 -7.83
N ALA A 96 -4.10 8.77 -6.91
CA ALA A 96 -4.29 7.75 -5.88
C ALA A 96 -4.66 6.41 -6.51
N HIS A 97 -5.63 6.42 -7.44
CA HIS A 97 -6.02 5.23 -8.19
C HIS A 97 -4.89 4.73 -9.10
N PHE A 98 -4.13 5.64 -9.71
CA PHE A 98 -2.98 5.23 -10.50
C PHE A 98 -1.89 4.58 -9.65
N LEU A 99 -1.60 5.12 -8.46
CA LEU A 99 -0.65 4.51 -7.51
C LEU A 99 -1.12 3.10 -7.07
N GLU A 100 -2.43 2.90 -6.91
CA GLU A 100 -3.01 1.58 -6.65
C GLU A 100 -2.61 0.56 -7.73
N HIS A 101 -2.78 0.89 -9.00
CA HIS A 101 -2.36 0.03 -10.11
C HIS A 101 -0.85 -0.22 -10.11
N LEU A 102 -0.07 0.84 -9.89
CA LEU A 102 1.40 0.79 -9.93
C LEU A 102 2.00 -0.04 -8.78
N ALA A 103 1.32 -0.10 -7.63
CA ALA A 103 1.73 -0.92 -6.48
C ALA A 103 1.76 -2.44 -6.79
N PHE A 104 1.15 -2.88 -7.89
CA PHE A 104 1.23 -4.27 -8.36
C PHE A 104 2.30 -4.51 -9.43
N LYS A 105 2.94 -3.45 -9.96
CA LYS A 105 3.94 -3.54 -11.03
C LYS A 105 5.33 -3.97 -10.55
N GLY A 106 5.45 -4.19 -9.25
CA GLY A 106 6.61 -4.82 -8.62
C GLY A 106 7.45 -3.83 -7.81
N THR A 107 8.59 -4.34 -7.38
CA THR A 107 9.51 -3.71 -6.43
C THR A 107 10.93 -3.83 -6.98
N THR A 108 11.95 -3.37 -6.25
CA THR A 108 13.34 -3.58 -6.66
C THR A 108 13.71 -5.07 -6.75
N ARG A 109 12.97 -5.95 -6.06
CA ARG A 109 13.21 -7.41 -6.00
C ARG A 109 12.17 -8.26 -6.73
N ILE A 110 10.98 -7.73 -6.96
CA ILE A 110 9.84 -8.44 -7.56
C ILE A 110 9.41 -7.72 -8.84
N GLY A 111 9.06 -8.44 -9.89
CA GLY A 111 8.55 -7.91 -11.16
C GLY A 111 9.61 -7.67 -12.23
N SER A 112 10.88 -8.06 -12.00
CA SER A 112 11.98 -7.83 -12.96
C SER A 112 12.93 -9.03 -13.07
N LYS A 113 13.47 -9.22 -14.28
CA LYS A 113 14.56 -10.14 -14.57
C LYS A 113 15.92 -9.57 -14.14
N ASN A 114 16.09 -8.25 -14.21
CA ASN A 114 17.30 -7.55 -13.81
C ASN A 114 16.98 -6.05 -13.59
N TYR A 115 16.71 -5.67 -12.34
CA TYR A 115 16.33 -4.29 -12.03
C TYR A 115 17.47 -3.29 -12.27
N GLU A 116 18.72 -3.68 -12.02
CA GLU A 116 19.88 -2.79 -12.23
C GLU A 116 20.02 -2.38 -13.70
N ALA A 117 19.72 -3.28 -14.64
CA ALA A 117 19.72 -2.99 -16.07
C ALA A 117 18.43 -2.27 -16.52
N GLU A 118 17.30 -2.54 -15.88
CA GLU A 118 16.00 -1.92 -16.19
C GLU A 118 15.94 -0.46 -15.73
N LYS A 119 16.44 -0.14 -14.53
CA LYS A 119 16.34 1.17 -13.91
C LYS A 119 16.78 2.33 -14.81
N PRO A 120 17.96 2.31 -15.48
CA PRO A 120 18.37 3.42 -16.34
C PRO A 120 17.44 3.62 -17.55
N LEU A 121 16.73 2.57 -18.00
CA LEU A 121 15.73 2.68 -19.06
C LEU A 121 14.47 3.37 -18.53
N LEU A 122 14.00 3.03 -17.33
CA LEU A 122 12.88 3.71 -16.68
C LEU A 122 13.20 5.21 -16.48
N ASP A 123 14.39 5.52 -15.96
CA ASP A 123 14.84 6.91 -15.79
C ASP A 123 14.92 7.64 -17.15
N ARG A 124 15.24 6.92 -18.25
CA ARG A 124 15.28 7.49 -19.61
C ARG A 124 13.88 7.75 -20.15
N LEU A 125 12.90 6.88 -19.88
CA LEU A 125 11.50 7.11 -20.25
C LEU A 125 10.98 8.40 -19.63
N ASP A 126 11.27 8.66 -18.36
CA ASP A 126 10.84 9.88 -17.67
C ASP A 126 11.47 11.15 -18.28
N ARG A 127 12.75 11.08 -18.65
CA ARG A 127 13.42 12.18 -19.36
C ARG A 127 12.82 12.41 -20.75
N LEU A 128 12.58 11.33 -21.51
CA LEU A 128 11.99 11.40 -22.84
C LEU A 128 10.57 11.97 -22.79
N ASP A 129 9.74 11.54 -21.83
CA ASP A 129 8.40 12.10 -21.64
C ASP A 129 8.44 13.60 -21.30
N ALA A 130 9.37 14.03 -20.44
CA ALA A 130 9.57 15.46 -20.15
C ALA A 130 9.95 16.25 -21.41
N GLN A 131 10.86 15.72 -22.23
CA GLN A 131 11.26 16.32 -23.51
C GLN A 131 10.11 16.37 -24.52
N ILE A 132 9.34 15.28 -24.64
CA ILE A 132 8.15 15.21 -25.51
C ILE A 132 7.15 16.29 -25.10
N ARG A 133 6.88 16.45 -23.80
CA ARG A 133 5.97 17.49 -23.29
C ARG A 133 6.47 18.90 -23.62
N ALA A 134 7.77 19.17 -23.43
CA ALA A 134 8.37 20.46 -23.76
C ALA A 134 8.33 20.76 -25.28
N ALA A 135 8.63 19.78 -26.12
CA ALA A 135 8.58 19.91 -27.58
C ALA A 135 7.14 20.13 -28.07
N LYS A 136 6.15 19.43 -27.48
CA LYS A 136 4.72 19.65 -27.75
C LYS A 136 4.29 21.07 -27.38
N ALA A 137 4.69 21.57 -26.22
CA ALA A 137 4.37 22.93 -25.77
C ALA A 137 4.95 24.02 -26.69
N THR A 138 6.04 23.73 -27.41
CA THR A 138 6.70 24.65 -28.34
C THR A 138 6.35 24.40 -29.81
N GLY A 139 5.41 23.49 -30.10
CA GLY A 139 4.91 23.24 -31.45
C GLY A 139 5.89 22.50 -32.37
N LYS A 140 6.95 21.89 -31.83
CA LYS A 140 8.02 21.27 -32.63
C LYS A 140 7.67 19.84 -33.07
N GLN A 141 6.75 19.71 -34.02
CA GLN A 141 6.16 18.43 -34.43
C GLN A 141 7.19 17.36 -34.87
N ALA A 142 8.23 17.76 -35.60
CA ALA A 142 9.28 16.83 -36.05
C ALA A 142 10.11 16.29 -34.87
N GLU A 143 10.45 17.15 -33.90
CA GLU A 143 11.17 16.76 -32.68
C GLU A 143 10.31 15.82 -31.83
N VAL A 144 9.00 16.12 -31.71
CA VAL A 144 8.04 15.25 -31.01
C VAL A 144 8.01 13.85 -31.63
N ALA A 145 7.92 13.74 -32.96
CA ALA A 145 7.88 12.45 -33.64
C ALA A 145 9.16 11.63 -33.40
N GLN A 146 10.33 12.27 -33.42
CA GLN A 146 11.61 11.63 -33.15
C GLN A 146 11.70 11.13 -31.69
N LEU A 147 11.37 11.98 -30.73
CA LEU A 147 11.38 11.64 -29.31
C LEU A 147 10.38 10.52 -28.99
N GLN A 148 9.21 10.53 -29.63
CA GLN A 148 8.18 9.49 -29.46
C GLN A 148 8.67 8.13 -29.99
N ALA A 149 9.38 8.11 -31.13
CA ALA A 149 9.96 6.88 -31.66
C ALA A 149 11.06 6.33 -30.75
N GLU A 150 11.91 7.21 -30.20
CA GLU A 150 12.91 6.82 -29.22
C GLU A 150 12.27 6.29 -27.94
N PHE A 151 11.24 6.97 -27.45
CA PHE A 151 10.46 6.54 -26.28
C PHE A 151 9.90 5.12 -26.46
N GLN A 152 9.26 4.82 -27.59
CA GLN A 152 8.71 3.49 -27.88
C GLN A 152 9.79 2.41 -27.89
N LYS A 153 10.98 2.73 -28.44
CA LYS A 153 12.11 1.80 -28.44
C LYS A 153 12.60 1.50 -27.03
N VAL A 154 12.80 2.54 -26.22
CA VAL A 154 13.25 2.41 -24.82
C VAL A 154 12.19 1.68 -23.98
N GLU A 155 10.91 1.93 -24.23
CA GLU A 155 9.80 1.28 -23.54
C GLU A 155 9.76 -0.22 -23.85
N ALA A 156 9.95 -0.60 -25.12
CA ALA A 156 10.04 -2.00 -25.53
C ALA A 156 11.27 -2.71 -24.91
N GLU A 157 12.40 -2.01 -24.82
CA GLU A 157 13.60 -2.53 -24.16
C GLU A 157 13.37 -2.73 -22.65
N ALA A 158 12.78 -1.75 -21.97
CA ALA A 158 12.41 -1.86 -20.55
C ALA A 158 11.43 -3.01 -20.31
N ALA A 159 10.42 -3.15 -21.19
CA ALA A 159 9.44 -4.24 -21.11
C ALA A 159 10.06 -5.64 -21.20
N SER A 160 11.23 -5.78 -21.83
CA SER A 160 11.92 -7.07 -21.92
C SER A 160 12.42 -7.57 -20.56
N TYR A 161 12.66 -6.68 -19.60
CA TYR A 161 13.04 -7.00 -18.23
C TYR A 161 11.86 -7.35 -17.34
N VAL A 162 10.64 -6.97 -17.70
CA VAL A 162 9.47 -7.15 -16.84
C VAL A 162 9.12 -8.63 -16.70
N LYS A 163 8.86 -9.04 -15.46
CA LYS A 163 8.18 -10.31 -15.14
C LYS A 163 6.73 -10.02 -14.81
N GLN A 164 5.88 -10.24 -15.80
CA GLN A 164 4.45 -9.92 -15.71
C GLN A 164 3.79 -10.67 -14.54
N ASN A 165 3.06 -9.91 -13.72
CA ASN A 165 2.28 -10.43 -12.59
C ASN A 165 3.08 -11.28 -11.57
N GLU A 166 4.38 -11.02 -11.36
CA GLU A 166 5.20 -11.84 -10.46
C GLU A 166 4.70 -11.80 -9.00
N LEU A 167 4.22 -10.65 -8.51
CA LEU A 167 3.64 -10.55 -7.16
C LEU A 167 2.40 -11.44 -7.04
N GLY A 168 1.48 -11.38 -8.01
CA GLY A 168 0.29 -12.24 -8.04
C GLY A 168 0.66 -13.72 -8.09
N GLN A 169 1.62 -14.09 -8.92
CA GLN A 169 2.12 -15.47 -9.02
C GLN A 169 2.72 -15.96 -7.69
N ILE A 170 3.49 -15.14 -6.98
CA ILE A 170 4.02 -15.48 -5.64
C ILE A 170 2.86 -15.75 -4.67
N VAL A 171 1.86 -14.88 -4.67
CA VAL A 171 0.67 -15.02 -3.80
C VAL A 171 -0.08 -16.31 -4.13
N GLU A 172 -0.41 -16.55 -5.40
CA GLU A 172 -1.14 -17.73 -5.85
C GLU A 172 -0.38 -19.03 -5.56
N GLN A 173 0.92 -19.09 -5.87
CA GLN A 173 1.77 -20.27 -5.63
C GLN A 173 1.91 -20.59 -4.14
N ALA A 174 1.84 -19.58 -3.27
CA ALA A 174 1.84 -19.76 -1.82
C ALA A 174 0.46 -20.09 -1.23
N GLY A 175 -0.58 -20.26 -2.07
CA GLY A 175 -1.95 -20.57 -1.68
C GLY A 175 -2.77 -19.36 -1.25
N GLY A 176 -2.30 -18.16 -1.57
CA GLY A 176 -3.01 -16.91 -1.30
C GLY A 176 -4.20 -16.72 -2.23
N VAL A 177 -5.23 -16.04 -1.72
CA VAL A 177 -6.48 -15.79 -2.44
C VAL A 177 -6.97 -14.37 -2.23
N GLY A 178 -7.72 -13.86 -3.22
CA GLY A 178 -8.38 -12.57 -3.13
C GLY A 178 -7.43 -11.38 -3.16
N LEU A 179 -6.26 -11.50 -3.83
CA LEU A 179 -5.36 -10.38 -4.11
C LEU A 179 -6.05 -9.30 -4.93
N ASN A 180 -6.32 -8.19 -4.27
CA ASN A 180 -6.98 -7.05 -4.91
C ASN A 180 -6.69 -5.75 -4.14
N ALA A 181 -7.12 -4.65 -4.75
CA ALA A 181 -7.13 -3.34 -4.14
C ALA A 181 -8.38 -2.56 -4.56
N ASN A 182 -8.60 -1.43 -3.89
CA ASN A 182 -9.49 -0.38 -4.38
C ASN A 182 -9.08 0.98 -3.81
N THR A 183 -9.39 2.02 -4.59
CA THR A 183 -9.29 3.41 -4.18
C THR A 183 -10.67 4.01 -4.15
N SER A 184 -10.89 4.79 -3.11
CA SER A 184 -12.08 5.58 -2.88
C SER A 184 -11.68 7.04 -2.69
N THR A 185 -12.68 7.89 -2.46
CA THR A 185 -12.43 9.30 -2.17
C THR A 185 -11.59 9.49 -0.91
N ASP A 186 -11.72 8.61 0.09
CA ASP A 186 -11.07 8.78 1.41
C ASP A 186 -9.94 7.79 1.69
N ALA A 187 -9.77 6.74 0.88
CA ALA A 187 -8.80 5.69 1.17
C ALA A 187 -8.45 4.82 -0.03
N THR A 188 -7.21 4.32 -0.02
CA THR A 188 -6.73 3.22 -0.86
C THR A 188 -6.46 1.99 0.01
N ARG A 189 -6.98 0.84 -0.41
CA ARG A 189 -6.97 -0.40 0.37
C ARG A 189 -6.40 -1.53 -0.45
N TYR A 190 -5.50 -2.31 0.14
CA TYR A 190 -4.94 -3.52 -0.45
C TYR A 190 -5.28 -4.71 0.44
N PHE A 191 -5.83 -5.79 -0.12
CA PHE A 191 -6.30 -6.91 0.69
C PHE A 191 -6.12 -8.24 -0.02
N TYR A 192 -5.82 -9.25 0.79
CA TYR A 192 -5.67 -10.65 0.39
C TYR A 192 -5.58 -11.53 1.61
N SER A 193 -5.80 -12.83 1.40
CA SER A 193 -5.70 -13.84 2.44
C SER A 193 -4.66 -14.89 2.07
N PHE A 194 -4.09 -15.50 3.11
CA PHE A 194 -3.14 -16.59 3.01
C PHE A 194 -3.45 -17.70 4.00
N PRO A 195 -2.92 -18.92 3.80
CA PRO A 195 -2.80 -19.90 4.88
C PRO A 195 -2.04 -19.31 6.07
N ALA A 196 -2.44 -19.65 7.29
CA ALA A 196 -1.90 -19.04 8.52
C ALA A 196 -0.37 -19.16 8.66
N ASN A 197 0.25 -20.19 8.07
CA ASN A 197 1.70 -20.38 8.07
C ASN A 197 2.46 -19.48 7.07
N LYS A 198 1.80 -18.53 6.40
CA LYS A 198 2.41 -17.58 5.45
C LYS A 198 2.38 -16.13 5.92
N LEU A 199 2.13 -15.89 7.21
CA LEU A 199 2.15 -14.55 7.80
C LEU A 199 3.44 -13.78 7.48
N GLU A 200 4.61 -14.43 7.60
CA GLU A 200 5.91 -13.80 7.30
C GLU A 200 6.06 -13.43 5.82
N LEU A 201 5.52 -14.27 4.91
CA LEU A 201 5.52 -13.97 3.49
C LEU A 201 4.65 -12.74 3.21
N TRP A 202 3.46 -12.66 3.81
CA TRP A 202 2.61 -11.48 3.70
C TRP A 202 3.34 -10.21 4.17
N MET A 203 3.94 -10.24 5.36
CA MET A 203 4.69 -9.09 5.90
C MET A 203 5.82 -8.65 4.96
N SER A 204 6.54 -9.61 4.39
CA SER A 204 7.61 -9.35 3.42
C SER A 204 7.09 -8.69 2.14
N LEU A 205 5.99 -9.20 1.57
CA LEU A 205 5.38 -8.65 0.36
C LEU A 205 4.83 -7.24 0.56
N GLU A 206 4.13 -6.97 1.67
CA GLU A 206 3.65 -5.62 1.98
C GLU A 206 4.82 -4.66 2.22
N SER A 207 5.83 -5.09 2.97
CA SER A 207 7.03 -4.27 3.21
C SER A 207 7.70 -3.87 1.89
N GLU A 208 7.88 -4.81 0.96
CA GLU A 208 8.43 -4.54 -0.36
C GLU A 208 7.57 -3.53 -1.14
N ARG A 209 6.25 -3.75 -1.20
CA ARG A 209 5.30 -2.89 -1.93
C ARG A 209 5.39 -1.43 -1.47
N PHE A 210 5.50 -1.18 -0.17
CA PHE A 210 5.44 0.18 0.38
C PHE A 210 6.81 0.84 0.56
N LEU A 211 7.89 0.08 0.78
CA LEU A 211 9.22 0.66 0.98
C LEU A 211 10.03 0.77 -0.33
N PHE A 212 9.87 -0.18 -1.24
CA PHE A 212 10.70 -0.27 -2.45
C PHE A 212 9.89 -0.48 -3.74
N PRO A 213 8.78 0.27 -3.96
CA PRO A 213 8.01 0.13 -5.19
C PRO A 213 8.83 0.55 -6.41
N VAL A 214 8.60 -0.15 -7.53
CA VAL A 214 9.10 0.27 -8.84
C VAL A 214 7.91 0.36 -9.76
N PHE A 215 7.65 1.58 -10.26
CA PHE A 215 6.52 1.87 -11.14
C PHE A 215 6.80 1.46 -12.59
N ARG A 216 7.03 0.16 -12.78
CA ARG A 216 7.20 -0.44 -14.10
C ARG A 216 5.92 -0.29 -14.90
N GLU A 217 6.07 -0.26 -16.22
CA GLU A 217 4.94 -0.12 -17.14
C GLU A 217 4.09 1.15 -16.91
N PHE A 218 4.63 2.18 -16.24
CA PHE A 218 3.91 3.40 -15.89
C PHE A 218 3.07 3.96 -17.05
N TYR A 219 3.70 4.17 -18.21
CA TYR A 219 3.05 4.79 -19.36
C TYR A 219 2.01 3.90 -20.03
N LYS A 220 2.24 2.58 -20.04
CA LYS A 220 1.27 1.59 -20.50
C LYS A 220 0.07 1.53 -19.56
N GLU A 221 0.31 1.52 -18.26
CA GLU A 221 -0.75 1.43 -17.25
C GLU A 221 -1.64 2.67 -17.23
N LYS A 222 -1.06 3.85 -17.50
CA LYS A 222 -1.84 5.07 -17.75
C LYS A 222 -2.88 4.86 -18.86
N GLN A 223 -2.55 4.16 -19.95
CA GLN A 223 -3.53 3.88 -21.01
C GLN A 223 -4.60 2.88 -20.56
N VAL A 224 -4.22 1.87 -19.78
CA VAL A 224 -5.17 0.91 -19.20
C VAL A 224 -6.20 1.62 -18.33
N ILE A 225 -5.76 2.56 -17.48
CA ILE A 225 -6.65 3.33 -16.60
C ILE A 225 -7.57 4.26 -17.41
N LEU A 226 -7.08 4.88 -18.48
CA LEU A 226 -7.92 5.68 -19.37
C LEU A 226 -9.00 4.82 -20.05
N GLU A 227 -8.69 3.58 -20.43
CA GLU A 227 -9.68 2.65 -20.96
C GLU A 227 -10.68 2.19 -19.89
N GLU A 228 -10.22 1.96 -18.65
CA GLU A 228 -11.12 1.67 -17.53
C GLU A 228 -12.10 2.82 -17.30
N ARG A 229 -11.61 4.06 -17.25
CA ARG A 229 -12.47 5.25 -17.16
C ARG A 229 -13.48 5.29 -18.30
N ARG A 230 -13.03 5.05 -19.53
CA ARG A 230 -13.90 5.04 -20.71
C ARG A 230 -15.04 4.04 -20.55
N LEU A 231 -14.76 2.86 -20.00
CA LEU A 231 -15.75 1.80 -19.79
C LEU A 231 -16.67 2.07 -18.59
N ARG A 232 -16.11 2.51 -17.45
CA ARG A 232 -16.85 2.65 -16.18
C ARG A 232 -17.65 3.94 -16.09
N THR A 233 -17.14 5.01 -16.70
CA THR A 233 -17.71 6.35 -16.59
C THR A 233 -18.16 6.87 -17.94
N ASP A 234 -17.25 7.04 -18.90
CA ASP A 234 -17.57 7.83 -20.10
C ASP A 234 -18.64 7.14 -20.98
N ASN A 235 -18.69 5.81 -20.98
CA ASN A 235 -19.71 5.00 -21.67
C ASN A 235 -20.84 4.52 -20.75
N SER A 236 -20.94 5.02 -19.52
CA SER A 236 -21.93 4.57 -18.53
C SER A 236 -22.87 5.72 -18.16
N PRO A 237 -24.19 5.61 -18.45
CA PRO A 237 -25.15 6.63 -18.02
C PRO A 237 -25.15 6.86 -16.50
N ILE A 238 -24.97 5.79 -15.72
CA ILE A 238 -24.88 5.90 -14.25
C ILE A 238 -23.58 6.60 -13.85
N GLY A 239 -22.45 6.26 -14.48
CA GLY A 239 -21.15 6.90 -14.21
C GLY A 239 -21.19 8.39 -14.47
N GLN A 240 -21.67 8.79 -15.65
CA GLN A 240 -21.85 10.20 -16.03
C GLN A 240 -22.80 10.94 -15.06
N MET A 241 -23.92 10.32 -14.69
CA MET A 241 -24.87 10.90 -13.73
C MET A 241 -24.21 11.15 -12.37
N MET A 242 -23.42 10.19 -11.85
CA MET A 242 -22.76 10.32 -10.55
C MET A 242 -21.68 11.42 -10.55
N GLU A 243 -20.90 11.55 -11.63
CA GLU A 243 -19.92 12.64 -11.75
C GLU A 243 -20.61 14.00 -11.86
N ALA A 244 -21.64 14.13 -12.70
CA ALA A 244 -22.41 15.37 -12.83
C ALA A 244 -23.09 15.76 -11.51
N PHE A 245 -23.67 14.79 -10.80
CA PHE A 245 -24.24 15.01 -9.48
C PHE A 245 -23.19 15.53 -8.49
N SER A 246 -22.00 14.91 -8.45
CA SER A 246 -20.93 15.30 -7.53
C SER A 246 -20.40 16.71 -7.82
N ASP A 247 -20.25 17.09 -9.09
CA ASP A 247 -19.85 18.45 -9.49
C ASP A 247 -20.93 19.51 -9.16
N VAL A 248 -22.20 19.12 -9.17
CA VAL A 248 -23.30 20.00 -8.72
C VAL A 248 -23.34 20.13 -7.20
N ALA A 249 -23.27 19.01 -6.48
CA ALA A 249 -23.39 18.95 -5.03
C ALA A 249 -22.19 19.61 -4.32
N PHE A 250 -20.97 19.40 -4.83
CA PHE A 250 -19.73 19.89 -4.22
C PHE A 250 -19.09 20.98 -5.08
N LYS A 251 -19.22 22.24 -4.66
CA LYS A 251 -18.61 23.38 -5.39
C LYS A 251 -17.14 23.61 -5.05
N VAL A 252 -16.80 23.45 -3.78
CA VAL A 252 -15.46 23.68 -3.24
C VAL A 252 -14.83 22.40 -2.69
N HIS A 253 -15.64 21.52 -2.10
CA HIS A 253 -15.15 20.32 -1.43
C HIS A 253 -14.46 19.36 -2.42
N PRO A 254 -13.32 18.72 -2.06
CA PRO A 254 -12.58 17.81 -2.94
C PRO A 254 -13.41 16.65 -3.51
N TYR A 255 -14.48 16.25 -2.84
CA TYR A 255 -15.42 15.20 -3.29
C TYR A 255 -16.08 15.48 -4.64
N ARG A 256 -15.96 16.70 -5.17
CA ARG A 256 -16.35 17.01 -6.55
C ARG A 256 -15.50 16.28 -7.60
N ARG A 257 -14.30 15.83 -7.21
CA ARG A 257 -13.32 15.20 -8.10
C ARG A 257 -13.61 13.70 -8.19
N PRO A 258 -13.64 13.12 -9.39
CA PRO A 258 -13.71 11.67 -9.52
C PRO A 258 -12.39 11.02 -9.04
N VAL A 259 -12.49 9.74 -8.70
CA VAL A 259 -11.35 8.86 -8.41
C VAL A 259 -10.83 8.26 -9.71
#